data_AF-A0A1H6AYW9-F1
#
_entry.id   AF-A0A1H6AYW9-F1
#
_cell.length_a   1.000
_cell.length_b   1.000
_cell.length_c   1.000
_cell.angle_alpha   90.00
_cell.angle_beta   90.00
_cell.angle_gamma   90.00
#
_symmetry.space_group_name_H-M   'P 1'
#
loop_
_entity.id
_entity.type
_entity.pdbx_description
1 polymer ?
#
loop_
_entity_poly.entity_id
_entity_poly.type
_entity_poly.pdbx_seq_one_letter_code
_entity_poly.pdbx_strand_id
1 'polypeptide(L)'
;MGFQTEFNSVCKFKSEQELYELLEYGRCKMRKSGFRVYPTGQKVIAYSPANEAVAIVKISASIAEITFQGDEVTLVEMDLVRKLTEEEARVQTALAHEMFFGEQGSK
;
A
#
# COMPACT_ATOMS: atom_id res chain seq x y z
N MET A 1 -17.07 20.31 7.31
CA MET A 1 -17.93 19.29 6.66
C MET A 1 -17.43 19.04 5.25
N GLY A 2 -16.37 18.25 5.10
CA GLY A 2 -15.87 17.80 3.80
C GLY A 2 -15.41 16.36 3.95
N PHE A 3 -15.76 15.50 3.00
CA PHE A 3 -15.28 14.12 2.96
C PHE A 3 -13.81 14.16 2.52
N GLN A 4 -12.89 14.07 3.48
CA GLN A 4 -11.46 14.10 3.23
C GLN A 4 -11.00 12.67 2.91
N THR A 5 -10.40 12.47 1.74
CA THR A 5 -9.97 11.14 1.27
C THR A 5 -8.59 11.22 0.67
N GLU A 6 -7.73 10.26 1.00
CA GLU A 6 -6.40 10.13 0.40
C GLU A 6 -6.46 9.20 -0.81
N PHE A 7 -5.96 9.65 -1.96
CA PHE A 7 -5.77 8.80 -3.13
C PHE A 7 -4.38 8.18 -3.09
N ASN A 8 -4.30 6.85 -3.14
CA ASN A 8 -3.04 6.13 -3.08
C ASN A 8 -2.80 5.36 -4.38
N SER A 9 -1.70 5.70 -5.05
CA SER A 9 -1.17 4.98 -6.23
C SER A 9 -0.12 3.94 -5.87
N VAL A 10 0.36 3.93 -4.61
CA VAL A 10 1.37 3.01 -4.08
C VAL A 10 0.85 2.29 -2.83
N CYS A 11 1.33 1.07 -2.60
CA CYS A 11 0.93 0.28 -1.45
C CYS A 11 2.11 0.11 -0.48
N LYS A 12 2.13 0.84 0.63
CA LYS A 12 3.14 0.68 1.69
C LYS A 12 2.58 -0.17 2.84
N PHE A 13 3.24 -1.26 3.19
CA PHE A 13 2.89 -2.09 4.35
C PHE A 13 3.20 -1.39 5.67
N LYS A 14 2.37 -1.61 6.69
CA LYS A 14 2.65 -1.10 8.05
C LYS A 14 3.39 -2.12 8.91
N SER A 15 3.23 -3.40 8.61
CA SER A 15 3.80 -4.52 9.35
C SER A 15 4.54 -5.46 8.42
N GLU A 16 5.67 -6.01 8.89
CA GLU A 16 6.38 -7.10 8.23
C GLU A 16 5.51 -8.35 8.06
N GLN A 17 4.55 -8.56 8.97
CA GLN A 17 3.63 -9.69 8.89
C GLN A 17 2.71 -9.60 7.65
N GLU A 18 2.16 -8.42 7.35
CA GLU A 18 1.32 -8.22 6.16
C GLU A 18 2.12 -8.50 4.88
N LEU A 19 3.38 -8.04 4.85
CA LEU A 19 4.28 -8.30 3.73
C LEU A 19 4.60 -9.79 3.59
N TYR A 20 4.88 -10.47 4.70
CA TYR A 20 5.12 -11.91 4.70
C TYR A 20 3.91 -12.68 4.17
N GLU A 21 2.70 -12.34 4.64
CA GLU A 21 1.46 -12.96 4.17
C GLU A 21 1.27 -12.79 2.66
N LEU A 22 1.55 -11.60 2.12
CA LEU A 22 1.51 -11.36 0.68
C LEU A 22 2.49 -12.26 -0.08
N LEU A 23 3.74 -12.35 0.40
CA LEU A 23 4.81 -13.06 -0.31
C LEU A 23 4.67 -14.57 -0.25
N GLU A 24 4.13 -15.11 0.85
CA GLU A 24 3.95 -16.55 1.05
C GLU A 24 2.61 -17.06 0.50
N TYR A 25 1.51 -16.37 0.81
CA TYR A 25 0.17 -16.82 0.42
C TYR A 25 -0.32 -16.21 -0.90
N GLY A 26 0.45 -15.27 -1.46
CA GLY A 26 0.16 -14.60 -2.72
C GLY A 26 -0.98 -13.57 -2.64
N ARG A 27 -1.46 -13.27 -1.43
CA ARG A 27 -2.58 -12.35 -1.17
C ARG A 27 -2.51 -11.83 0.25
N CYS A 28 -2.90 -10.58 0.44
CA CYS A 28 -2.91 -9.94 1.74
C CYS A 28 -4.04 -8.92 1.84
N LYS A 29 -4.42 -8.62 3.08
CA LYS A 29 -5.37 -7.57 3.42
C LYS A 29 -4.70 -6.56 4.33
N MET A 30 -4.69 -5.31 3.91
CA MET A 30 -4.09 -4.21 4.66
C MET A 30 -5.18 -3.34 5.30
N ARG A 31 -4.90 -2.86 6.51
CA ARG A 31 -5.75 -1.87 7.20
C ARG A 31 -5.13 -0.48 7.17
N LYS A 32 -5.88 0.51 6.68
CA LYS A 32 -5.52 1.93 6.72
C LYS A 32 -6.53 2.73 7.54
N SER A 33 -6.02 3.69 8.28
CA SER A 33 -6.84 4.66 9.00
C SER A 33 -7.33 5.75 8.05
N GLY A 34 -8.57 6.19 8.25
CA GLY A 34 -9.28 7.15 7.40
C GLY A 34 -9.80 6.52 6.10
N PHE A 35 -10.56 7.31 5.35
CA PHE A 35 -10.99 6.95 4.01
C PHE A 35 -9.86 7.12 3.00
N ARG A 36 -9.53 6.04 2.30
CA ARG A 36 -8.54 5.99 1.24
C ARG A 36 -9.12 5.35 0.00
N VAL A 37 -8.71 5.85 -1.15
CA VAL A 37 -9.12 5.29 -2.44
C VAL A 37 -7.91 4.63 -3.09
N TYR A 38 -8.04 3.32 -3.29
CA TYR A 38 -7.11 2.53 -4.10
C TYR A 38 -7.80 2.13 -5.40
N PRO A 39 -7.12 2.27 -6.56
CA PRO A 39 -7.70 1.94 -7.84
C PRO A 39 -7.84 0.41 -7.99
N THR A 40 -9.06 -0.09 -7.81
CA THR A 40 -9.34 -1.52 -7.92
C THR A 40 -9.11 -2.01 -9.35
N GLY A 41 -8.52 -3.20 -9.49
CA GLY A 41 -8.14 -3.80 -10.77
C GLY A 41 -6.79 -3.35 -11.32
N GLN A 42 -6.18 -2.30 -10.76
CA GLN A 42 -4.88 -1.79 -11.20
C GLN A 42 -3.71 -2.50 -10.53
N LYS A 43 -2.59 -2.57 -11.27
CA LYS A 43 -1.30 -3.00 -10.73
C LYS A 43 -0.60 -1.81 -10.08
N VAL A 44 -0.04 -2.02 -8.90
CA VAL A 44 0.71 -1.02 -8.16
C VAL A 44 1.98 -1.64 -7.57
N ILE A 45 2.94 -0.78 -7.22
CA ILE A 45 4.15 -1.20 -6.51
C ILE A 45 3.83 -1.30 -5.02
N ALA A 46 4.23 -2.43 -4.44
CA ALA A 46 4.21 -2.66 -3.02
C ALA A 46 5.56 -2.31 -2.39
N TYR A 47 5.53 -1.67 -1.22
CA TYR A 47 6.68 -1.23 -0.46
C TYR A 47 6.66 -1.83 0.94
N SER A 48 7.83 -2.22 1.43
CA SER A 48 8.04 -2.66 2.80
C SER A 48 7.79 -1.53 3.81
N PRO A 49 7.67 -1.85 5.11
CA PRO A 49 7.65 -0.84 6.17
C PRO A 49 8.86 0.11 6.12
N ALA A 50 10.01 -0.39 5.67
CA ALA A 50 11.26 0.34 5.48
C ALA A 50 11.31 1.22 4.20
N ASN A 51 10.19 1.37 3.48
CA ASN A 51 10.07 2.11 2.22
C ASN A 51 10.79 1.48 1.00
N GLU A 52 11.09 0.19 1.05
CA GLU A 52 11.76 -0.51 -0.06
C GLU A 52 10.72 -1.15 -0.98
N ALA A 53 10.86 -0.97 -2.29
CA ALA A 53 9.99 -1.60 -3.28
C ALA A 53 10.25 -3.10 -3.34
N VAL A 54 9.20 -3.92 -3.21
CA VAL A 54 9.34 -5.39 -3.05
C VAL A 54 8.60 -6.20 -4.10
N ALA A 55 7.42 -5.76 -4.54
CA ALA A 55 6.57 -6.55 -5.42
C ALA A 55 5.64 -5.70 -6.29
N ILE A 56 5.16 -6.30 -7.37
CA ILE A 56 3.99 -5.82 -8.10
C ILE A 56 2.77 -6.55 -7.55
N VAL A 57 1.79 -5.79 -7.11
CA VAL A 57 0.51 -6.30 -6.62
C VAL A 57 -0.63 -5.76 -7.46
N LYS A 58 -1.75 -6.49 -7.50
CA LYS A 58 -3.00 -6.02 -8.08
C LYS A 58 -3.98 -5.74 -6.95
N ILE A 59 -4.55 -4.55 -6.92
CA ILE A 59 -5.61 -4.23 -5.94
C ILE A 59 -6.88 -4.97 -6.35
N SER A 60 -7.36 -5.88 -5.51
CA SER A 60 -8.55 -6.68 -5.74
C SER A 60 -9.80 -6.02 -5.14
N ALA A 61 -9.67 -5.34 -4.00
CA ALA A 61 -10.74 -4.56 -3.40
C ALA A 61 -10.22 -3.37 -2.57
N SER A 62 -11.03 -2.31 -2.50
CA SER A 62 -10.85 -1.17 -1.59
C SER A 62 -12.19 -0.93 -0.88
N ILE A 63 -12.26 -1.27 0.40
CA ILE A 63 -13.49 -1.29 1.19
C ILE A 63 -13.37 -0.23 2.29
N ALA A 64 -14.23 0.77 2.22
CA ALA A 64 -14.38 1.78 3.27
C ALA A 64 -15.34 1.25 4.34
N GLU A 65 -14.90 1.24 5.60
CA GLU A 65 -15.67 0.75 6.74
C GLU A 65 -15.59 1.76 7.91
N ILE A 66 -16.66 1.79 8.71
CA ILE A 66 -16.69 2.52 9.98
C ILE A 66 -16.75 1.47 11.09
N THR A 67 -15.82 1.52 12.04
CA THR A 67 -15.80 0.57 13.17
C THR A 67 -16.93 0.87 14.15
N PHE A 68 -17.22 -0.08 15.05
CA PHE A 68 -18.16 0.14 16.16
C PHE A 68 -17.74 1.29 17.09
N GLN A 69 -16.46 1.65 17.11
CA GLN A 69 -15.92 2.78 17.88
C GLN A 69 -16.06 4.11 17.14
N GLY A 70 -16.60 4.10 15.91
CA GLY A 70 -16.77 5.26 15.06
C GLY A 70 -15.54 5.61 14.23
N ASP A 71 -14.51 4.76 14.19
CA ASP A 71 -13.29 5.02 13.43
C ASP A 71 -13.51 4.75 11.94
N GLU A 72 -13.09 5.69 11.11
CA GLU A 72 -13.03 5.52 9.66
C GLU A 72 -11.81 4.68 9.29
N VAL A 73 -12.03 3.59 8.55
CA VAL A 73 -11.00 2.63 8.17
C VAL A 73 -11.19 2.28 6.70
N THR A 74 -10.07 2.06 6.00
CA THR A 74 -10.07 1.47 4.67
C THR A 74 -9.34 0.13 4.72
N LEU A 75 -10.01 -0.91 4.26
CA LEU A 75 -9.44 -2.23 4.03
C LEU A 75 -9.09 -2.37 2.56
N VAL A 76 -7.86 -2.77 2.28
CA VAL A 76 -7.35 -2.94 0.92
C VAL A 76 -6.92 -4.37 0.75
N GLU A 77 -7.56 -5.08 -0.19
CA GLU A 77 -7.20 -6.44 -0.55
C GLU A 77 -6.35 -6.39 -1.83
N MET A 78 -5.32 -7.22 -1.86
CA MET A 78 -4.40 -7.26 -2.99
C MET A 78 -3.84 -8.66 -3.23
N ASP A 79 -3.57 -8.94 -4.49
CA ASP A 79 -2.98 -10.17 -4.96
C ASP A 79 -1.55 -9.93 -5.46
N LEU A 80 -0.63 -10.80 -5.09
CA LEU A 80 0.74 -10.79 -5.58
C LEU A 80 0.73 -11.18 -7.07
N VAL A 81 1.27 -10.30 -7.92
CA VAL A 81 1.52 -10.63 -9.32
C VAL A 81 2.89 -11.28 -9.47
N ARG A 82 3.92 -10.62 -8.93
CA ARG A 82 5.29 -11.14 -8.85
C ARG A 82 6.14 -10.30 -7.91
N LYS A 83 7.26 -10.87 -7.43
CA LYS A 83 8.33 -10.12 -6.78
C LYS A 83 9.08 -9.25 -7.81
N LEU A 84 9.62 -8.13 -7.35
CA LEU A 84 10.52 -7.30 -8.16
C LEU A 84 11.89 -7.98 -8.28
N THR A 85 12.60 -7.69 -9.36
CA THR A 85 14.03 -7.97 -9.44
C THR A 85 14.81 -6.96 -8.58
N GLU A 86 16.06 -7.25 -8.28
CA GLU A 86 16.92 -6.34 -7.50
C GLU A 86 17.04 -4.96 -8.17
N GLU A 87 17.18 -4.92 -9.49
CA GLU A 87 17.28 -3.65 -10.23
C GLU A 87 15.96 -2.87 -10.17
N GLU A 88 14.83 -3.53 -10.39
CA GLU A 88 13.52 -2.89 -10.30
C GLU A 88 13.25 -2.36 -8.89
N ALA A 89 13.56 -3.15 -7.86
CA ALA A 89 13.43 -2.75 -6.46
C ALA A 89 14.27 -1.50 -6.17
N ARG A 90 15.53 -1.50 -6.60
CA ARG A 90 16.44 -0.34 -6.42
C ARG A 90 15.90 0.92 -7.10
N VAL A 91 15.50 0.82 -8.37
CA VAL A 91 15.00 1.97 -9.15
C VAL A 91 13.68 2.50 -8.58
N GLN A 92 12.75 1.60 -8.27
CA GLN A 92 11.45 1.98 -7.71
C GLN A 92 11.55 2.56 -6.31
N THR A 93 12.50 2.08 -5.49
CA THR A 93 12.78 2.64 -4.16
C THR A 93 13.33 4.06 -4.27
N ALA A 94 14.31 4.29 -5.17
CA ALA A 94 14.87 5.61 -5.40
C ALA A 94 13.81 6.61 -5.90
N LEU A 95 12.99 6.20 -6.87
CA LEU A 95 11.90 7.03 -7.39
C LEU A 95 10.84 7.32 -6.32
N ALA A 96 10.49 6.33 -5.49
CA ALA A 96 9.51 6.53 -4.43
C ALA A 96 10.01 7.42 -3.30
N HIS A 97 11.32 7.39 -3.02
CA HIS A 97 11.93 8.35 -2.11
C HIS A 97 11.76 9.78 -2.64
N GLU A 98 12.00 10.03 -3.92
CA GLU A 98 11.80 11.35 -4.51
C GLU A 98 10.31 11.78 -4.52
N MET A 99 9.41 10.88 -4.93
CA MET A 99 8.01 11.23 -5.18
C MET A 99 7.08 11.18 -3.96
N PHE A 100 7.37 10.30 -2.98
CA PHE A 100 6.40 9.97 -1.93
C PHE A 100 6.97 10.01 -0.50
N PHE A 101 8.19 9.51 -0.29
CA PHE A 101 8.71 9.27 1.07
C PHE A 101 9.72 10.31 1.56
N GLY A 102 10.43 11.00 0.67
CA GLY A 102 11.53 11.91 1.01
C GLY A 102 11.08 13.28 1.53
N GLU A 103 9.94 13.80 1.05
CA GLU A 103 9.44 15.11 1.49
C GLU A 103 8.67 15.07 2.82
N GLN A 104 8.28 13.89 3.31
CA GLN A 104 7.50 13.76 4.55
C GLN A 104 8.30 14.05 5.84
N GLY A 105 9.63 14.19 5.76
CA GLY A 105 10.50 14.47 6.90
C GLY A 105 10.87 15.95 7.13
N SER A 106 10.37 16.88 6.33
CA SER A 106 10.84 18.28 6.33
C SER A 106 9.86 19.30 6.92
N LYS A 107 8.99 18.89 7.85
CA LYS A 107 8.14 19.81 8.64
C LYS A 107 8.31 19.61 10.14
#